data_AF-A0A2Z5PIX8-F1
#
_entry.id   AF-A0A2Z5PIX8-F1
#
_cell.length_a   1.000
_cell.length_b   1.000
_cell.length_c   1.000
_cell.angle_alpha   90.00
_cell.angle_beta   90.00
_cell.angle_gamma   90.00
#
_symmetry.space_group_name_H-M   'P 1'
#
loop_
_entity.id
_entity.type
_entity.pdbx_description
1 polymer ?
#
loop_
_entity_poly.entity_id
_entity_poly.type
_entity_poly.pdbx_seq_one_letter_code
_entity_poly.pdbx_strand_id
1 'polypeptide(L)'
;MVDKFIWGLFDFFIYVFQSMDPAISEHIAEQAVVENSNVNEVVKTIKTSASTPLKIVFLSIVVGISEELMFRGALQPRFGNIYTSLLFASLHAQYLSSMVLLDVFIISYILGMIKERKSTSTTILIHIFYDILSLIF
;
A
#
# COMPACT_ATOMS: atom_id res chain seq x y z
N MET A 1 1.29 -10.78 -27.93
CA MET A 1 0.33 -9.66 -27.93
C MET A 1 0.42 -8.87 -26.62
N VAL A 2 0.45 -9.54 -25.46
CA VAL A 2 0.66 -8.92 -24.13
C VAL A 2 1.99 -8.17 -24.02
N ASP A 3 3.08 -8.74 -24.52
CA ASP A 3 4.42 -8.16 -24.46
C ASP A 3 4.50 -6.76 -25.12
N LYS A 4 4.01 -6.63 -26.36
CA LYS A 4 3.95 -5.34 -27.08
C LYS A 4 3.08 -4.30 -26.38
N PHE A 5 2.03 -4.73 -25.68
CA PHE A 5 1.16 -3.82 -24.95
C PHE A 5 1.84 -3.29 -23.69
N ILE A 6 2.54 -4.16 -22.94
CA ILE A 6 3.28 -3.78 -21.71
C ILE A 6 4.41 -2.81 -22.05
N TRP A 7 5.25 -3.15 -23.05
CA TRP A 7 6.34 -2.27 -23.45
C TRP A 7 5.83 -0.97 -24.06
N GLY A 8 4.78 -1.01 -24.89
CA GLY A 8 4.17 0.19 -25.45
C GLY A 8 3.59 1.13 -24.38
N LEU A 9 3.04 0.58 -23.29
CA LEU A 9 2.56 1.37 -22.17
C LEU A 9 3.72 2.00 -21.38
N PHE A 10 4.82 1.26 -21.17
CA PHE A 10 6.02 1.77 -20.52
C PHE A 10 6.67 2.90 -21.34
N ASP A 11 6.84 2.68 -22.65
CA ASP A 11 7.39 3.67 -23.58
C ASP A 11 6.52 4.93 -23.64
N PHE A 12 5.19 4.78 -23.55
CA PHE A 12 4.26 5.90 -23.47
C PHE A 12 4.53 6.77 -22.23
N PHE A 13 4.70 6.17 -21.04
CA PHE A 13 4.99 6.93 -19.82
C PHE A 13 6.36 7.62 -19.87
N ILE A 14 7.38 6.94 -20.42
CA ILE A 14 8.71 7.53 -20.63
C ILE A 14 8.61 8.73 -21.58
N TYR A 15 7.88 8.58 -22.70
CA TYR A 15 7.68 9.65 -23.66
C TYR A 15 6.94 10.83 -23.04
N VAL A 16 5.85 10.58 -22.30
CA VAL A 16 5.12 11.63 -21.58
C VAL A 16 6.07 12.37 -20.64
N PHE A 17 6.81 11.65 -19.79
CA PHE A 17 7.74 12.26 -18.83
C PHE A 17 8.83 13.10 -19.52
N GLN A 18 9.43 12.59 -20.60
CA GLN A 18 10.45 13.32 -21.37
C GLN A 18 9.89 14.50 -22.15
N SER A 19 8.60 14.48 -22.47
CA SER A 19 7.90 15.59 -23.16
C SER A 19 7.40 16.67 -22.21
N MET A 20 7.50 16.46 -20.88
CA MET A 20 7.11 17.46 -19.89
C MET A 20 8.13 18.60 -19.84
N ASP A 21 7.65 19.78 -19.41
CA ASP A 21 8.54 20.89 -19.10
C ASP A 21 9.62 20.44 -18.10
N PRO A 22 10.91 20.72 -18.35
CA PRO A 22 12.01 20.30 -17.48
C PRO A 22 11.81 20.70 -16.02
N ALA A 23 11.22 21.87 -15.74
CA ALA A 23 10.96 22.32 -14.38
C ALA A 23 9.91 21.46 -13.67
N ILE A 24 8.89 20.98 -14.42
CA ILE A 24 7.87 20.08 -13.87
C ILE A 24 8.47 18.69 -13.64
N SER A 25 9.28 18.20 -14.59
CA SER A 25 9.98 16.92 -14.46
C SER A 25 10.91 16.89 -13.25
N GLU A 26 11.67 17.96 -13.02
CA GLU A 26 12.58 18.09 -11.87
C GLU A 26 11.79 18.12 -10.55
N HIS A 27 10.72 18.92 -10.48
CA HIS A 27 9.87 18.99 -9.30
C HIS A 27 9.25 17.62 -8.94
N ILE A 28 8.76 16.88 -9.94
CA ILE A 28 8.21 15.52 -9.72
C ILE A 28 9.30 14.58 -9.20
N ALA A 29 10.52 14.65 -9.76
CA ALA A 29 11.63 13.83 -9.30
C ALA A 29 12.02 14.14 -7.85
N GLU A 30 12.10 15.43 -7.48
CA GLU A 30 12.36 15.86 -6.10
C GLU A 30 11.26 15.39 -5.14
N GLN A 31 9.99 15.57 -5.49
CA GLN A 31 8.86 15.09 -4.69
C GLN A 31 8.91 13.58 -4.50
N ALA A 32 9.21 12.81 -5.56
CA ALA A 32 9.35 11.36 -5.48
C ALA A 32 10.47 10.93 -4.53
N VAL A 33 11.61 11.65 -4.51
CA VAL A 33 12.71 11.39 -3.57
C VAL A 33 12.29 11.67 -2.12
N VAL A 34 11.58 12.78 -1.87
CA VAL A 34 11.08 13.16 -0.53
C VAL A 34 10.03 12.17 -0.02
N GLU A 35 9.09 11.77 -0.86
CA GLU A 35 8.07 10.79 -0.46
C GLU A 35 8.72 9.44 -0.13
N ASN A 36 9.68 8.99 -0.93
CA ASN A 36 10.40 7.76 -0.68
C ASN A 36 11.23 7.83 0.63
N SER A 37 11.86 8.97 0.93
CA SER A 37 12.59 9.10 2.20
C SER A 37 11.65 9.05 3.41
N ASN A 38 10.48 9.71 3.36
CA ASN A 38 9.49 9.66 4.42
C ASN A 38 9.03 8.22 4.70
N VAL A 39 8.73 7.45 3.65
CA VAL A 39 8.29 6.05 3.76
C VAL A 39 9.39 5.19 4.37
N ASN A 40 10.62 5.34 3.91
CA ASN A 40 11.76 4.56 4.41
C ASN A 40 12.05 4.82 5.89
N GLU A 41 11.90 6.05 6.37
CA GLU A 41 12.09 6.35 7.81
C GLU A 41 11.02 5.69 8.69
N VAL A 42 9.75 5.68 8.24
CA VAL A 42 8.66 4.96 8.94
C VAL A 42 8.94 3.46 8.96
N VAL A 43 9.25 2.86 7.81
CA VAL A 43 9.54 1.42 7.70
C VAL A 43 10.77 1.03 8.53
N LYS A 44 11.82 1.86 8.53
CA LYS A 44 13.02 1.64 9.33
C LYS A 44 12.72 1.70 10.83
N THR A 45 11.84 2.61 11.27
CA THR A 45 11.39 2.68 12.65
C THR A 45 10.69 1.38 13.06
N ILE A 46 9.77 0.89 12.22
CA ILE A 46 9.07 -0.40 12.45
C ILE A 46 10.08 -1.56 12.50
N LYS A 47 10.99 -1.65 11.51
CA LYS A 47 12.03 -2.70 11.44
C LYS A 47 12.96 -2.66 12.66
N THR A 48 13.27 -1.47 13.17
CA THR A 48 14.13 -1.32 14.37
C THR A 48 13.39 -1.78 15.63
N SER A 49 12.10 -1.47 15.77
CA SER A 49 11.27 -1.98 16.87
C SER A 49 11.06 -3.50 16.78
N ALA A 50 10.83 -4.01 15.57
CA ALA A 50 10.70 -5.42 15.24
C ALA A 50 12.03 -6.02 14.75
N SER A 51 13.09 -5.86 15.56
CA SER A 51 14.49 -6.15 15.16
C SER A 51 14.83 -7.60 14.78
N THR A 52 13.88 -8.53 14.86
CA THR A 52 14.09 -9.93 14.49
C THR A 52 12.97 -10.43 13.58
N PRO A 53 13.24 -11.40 12.67
CA PRO A 53 12.20 -11.96 11.80
C PRO A 53 10.99 -12.50 12.57
N LEU A 54 11.21 -13.10 13.75
CA LEU A 54 10.12 -13.58 14.61
C LEU A 54 9.23 -12.44 15.11
N LYS A 55 9.81 -11.29 15.48
CA LYS A 55 9.04 -10.10 15.88
C LYS A 55 8.26 -9.52 14.70
N ILE A 56 8.81 -9.53 13.49
CA ILE A 56 8.12 -9.09 12.28
C ILE A 56 6.90 -9.98 12.02
N VAL A 57 7.06 -11.30 12.08
CA VAL A 57 5.94 -12.25 11.91
C VAL A 57 4.87 -12.02 12.99
N PHE A 58 5.28 -11.88 14.25
CA PHE A 58 4.34 -11.61 15.34
C PHE A 58 3.59 -10.29 15.16
N LEU A 59 4.31 -9.21 14.82
CA LEU A 59 3.72 -7.90 14.55
C LEU A 59 2.71 -7.98 13.40
N SER A 60 3.09 -8.61 12.29
CA SER A 60 2.25 -8.77 11.10
C SER A 60 0.97 -9.56 11.42
N ILE A 61 1.06 -10.61 12.25
CA ILE A 61 -0.12 -11.37 12.71
C ILE A 61 -1.06 -10.48 13.52
N VAL A 62 -0.53 -9.73 14.48
CA VAL A 62 -1.35 -8.86 15.34
C VAL A 62 -2.03 -7.75 14.53
N VAL A 63 -1.27 -7.08 13.65
CA VAL A 63 -1.77 -6.03 12.76
C VAL A 63 -2.81 -6.60 11.79
N GLY A 64 -2.44 -7.62 11.00
CA GLY A 64 -3.34 -8.20 10.00
C GLY A 64 -4.63 -8.78 10.58
N ILE A 65 -4.62 -9.35 11.80
CA ILE A 65 -5.86 -9.77 12.47
C ILE A 65 -6.68 -8.54 12.91
N SER A 66 -6.06 -7.61 13.64
CA SER A 66 -6.78 -6.49 14.25
C SER A 66 -7.39 -5.55 13.20
N GLU A 67 -6.63 -5.22 12.17
CA GLU A 67 -7.08 -4.33 11.10
C GLU A 67 -8.16 -4.98 10.25
N GLU A 68 -7.99 -6.23 9.82
CA GLU A 68 -9.01 -6.87 8.99
C GLU A 68 -10.32 -7.15 9.75
N LEU A 69 -10.25 -7.49 11.05
CA LEU A 69 -11.45 -7.60 11.86
C LEU A 69 -12.18 -6.25 11.98
N MET A 70 -11.45 -5.15 12.17
CA MET A 70 -12.04 -3.82 12.25
C MET A 70 -12.60 -3.37 10.90
N PHE A 71 -11.79 -3.37 9.85
CA PHE A 71 -12.16 -2.83 8.55
C PHE A 71 -13.07 -3.77 7.76
N ARG A 72 -12.70 -5.04 7.59
CA ARG A 72 -13.44 -5.99 6.72
C ARG A 72 -14.54 -6.72 7.50
N GLY A 73 -14.32 -6.93 8.80
CA GLY A 73 -15.30 -7.51 9.70
C GLY A 73 -16.37 -6.52 10.14
N ALA A 74 -16.00 -5.36 10.69
CA ALA A 74 -16.95 -4.45 11.33
C ALA A 74 -17.41 -3.27 10.46
N LEU A 75 -16.51 -2.62 9.73
CA LEU A 75 -16.83 -1.38 9.00
C LEU A 75 -17.39 -1.63 7.61
N GLN A 76 -16.75 -2.49 6.80
CA GLN A 76 -17.14 -2.75 5.41
C GLN A 76 -18.61 -3.19 5.25
N PRO A 77 -19.18 -4.07 6.10
CA PRO A 77 -20.60 -4.44 5.96
C PRO A 77 -21.59 -3.30 6.19
N ARG A 78 -21.18 -2.20 6.85
CA ARG A 78 -22.04 -1.07 7.21
C ARG A 78 -21.86 0.12 6.27
N PHE A 79 -20.61 0.40 5.90
CA PHE A 79 -20.25 1.58 5.11
C PHE A 79 -19.91 1.24 3.65
N GLY A 80 -19.78 -0.05 3.30
CA GLY A 80 -19.32 -0.47 1.98
C GLY A 80 -17.82 -0.33 1.79
N ASN A 81 -17.32 -0.89 0.68
CA ASN A 81 -15.89 -1.01 0.42
C ASN A 81 -15.19 0.35 0.25
N ILE A 82 -15.72 1.23 -0.61
CA ILE A 82 -15.10 2.52 -0.94
C ILE A 82 -14.78 3.36 0.32
N TYR A 83 -15.79 3.61 1.16
CA TYR A 83 -15.61 4.44 2.36
C TYR A 83 -14.72 3.77 3.41
N THR A 84 -14.80 2.45 3.53
CA THR A 84 -13.91 1.68 4.42
C THR A 84 -12.46 1.78 3.97
N SER A 85 -12.19 1.70 2.66
CA SER A 85 -10.85 1.83 2.11
C SER A 85 -10.30 3.24 2.19
N LEU A 86 -11.13 4.26 2.00
CA LEU A 86 -10.73 5.65 2.21
C LEU A 86 -10.32 5.90 3.67
N LEU A 87 -11.12 5.40 4.63
CA LEU A 87 -10.78 5.50 6.04
C LEU A 87 -9.49 4.75 6.36
N PHE A 88 -9.32 3.52 5.85
CA PHE A 88 -8.10 2.74 6.02
C PHE A 88 -6.86 3.50 5.53
N ALA A 89 -6.91 4.04 4.31
CA ALA A 89 -5.81 4.83 3.75
C ALA A 89 -5.54 6.09 4.58
N SER A 90 -6.57 6.78 5.05
CA SER A 90 -6.38 7.99 5.88
C SER A 90 -5.62 7.73 7.20
N LEU A 91 -5.76 6.53 7.78
CA LEU A 91 -5.00 6.13 8.97
C LEU A 91 -3.54 5.77 8.67
N HIS A 92 -3.12 5.81 7.40
CA HIS A 92 -1.75 5.61 6.96
C HIS A 92 -1.05 6.93 6.59
N ALA A 93 -1.62 8.07 6.98
CA ALA A 93 -1.06 9.40 6.71
C ALA A 93 0.34 9.63 7.30
N GLN A 94 0.78 8.81 8.26
CA GLN A 94 2.15 8.87 8.82
C GLN A 94 3.25 8.69 7.79
N TYR A 95 2.97 8.09 6.63
CA TYR A 95 3.96 7.96 5.56
C TYR A 95 4.30 9.28 4.87
N LEU A 96 3.48 10.34 5.04
CA LEU A 96 3.66 11.65 4.40
C LEU A 96 4.01 11.54 2.89
N SER A 97 3.39 10.57 2.22
CA SER A 97 3.54 10.28 0.80
C SER A 97 2.16 10.12 0.18
N SER A 98 1.87 10.94 -0.82
CA SER A 98 0.60 10.89 -1.55
C SER A 98 0.49 9.60 -2.37
N MET A 99 1.61 9.12 -2.93
CA MET A 99 1.64 7.88 -3.71
C MET A 99 1.37 6.67 -2.84
N VAL A 100 1.99 6.58 -1.65
CA VAL A 100 1.73 5.46 -0.74
C VAL A 100 0.31 5.48 -0.20
N LEU A 101 -0.28 6.64 0.06
CA LEU A 101 -1.69 6.73 0.45
C LEU A 101 -2.62 6.19 -0.64
N LEU A 102 -2.32 6.48 -1.91
CA LEU A 102 -3.06 5.94 -3.05
C LEU A 102 -2.89 4.42 -3.16
N ASP A 103 -1.66 3.91 -3.01
CA ASP A 103 -1.36 2.48 -3.04
C ASP A 103 -2.09 1.73 -1.91
N VAL A 104 -2.03 2.26 -0.69
CA VAL A 104 -2.74 1.72 0.48
C VAL A 104 -4.24 1.71 0.24
N PHE A 105 -4.82 2.75 -0.36
CA PHE A 105 -6.23 2.77 -0.76
C PHE A 105 -6.55 1.66 -1.76
N ILE A 106 -5.75 1.50 -2.82
CA ILE A 106 -5.97 0.49 -3.87
C ILE A 106 -5.88 -0.93 -3.28
N ILE A 107 -4.83 -1.22 -2.50
CA ILE A 107 -4.66 -2.50 -1.81
C ILE A 107 -5.87 -2.76 -0.90
N SER A 108 -6.26 -1.75 -0.13
CA SER A 108 -7.38 -1.85 0.79
C SER A 108 -8.69 -2.17 0.08
N TYR A 109 -8.93 -1.52 -1.07
CA TYR A 109 -10.09 -1.73 -1.91
C TYR A 109 -10.11 -3.13 -2.52
N ILE A 110 -8.97 -3.64 -2.98
CA ILE A 110 -8.81 -5.00 -3.49
C ILE A 110 -9.10 -6.03 -2.39
N LEU A 111 -8.55 -5.86 -1.19
CA LEU A 111 -8.87 -6.72 -0.04
C LEU A 111 -10.37 -6.70 0.27
N GLY A 112 -11.01 -5.53 0.17
CA GLY A 112 -12.46 -5.43 0.33
C GLY A 112 -13.25 -6.21 -0.74
N MET A 113 -12.83 -6.17 -2.00
CA MET A 113 -13.43 -7.00 -3.06
C MET A 113 -13.23 -8.51 -2.80
N ILE A 114 -12.08 -8.90 -2.26
CA ILE A 114 -11.82 -10.29 -1.86
C ILE A 114 -12.74 -10.68 -0.71
N LYS A 115 -12.90 -9.81 0.29
CA LYS A 115 -13.82 -10.03 1.42
C LYS A 115 -15.26 -10.28 0.95
N GLU A 116 -15.74 -9.53 -0.04
CA GLU A 116 -17.10 -9.69 -0.60
C GLU A 116 -17.32 -11.08 -1.24
N ARG A 117 -16.25 -11.70 -1.76
CA ARG A 117 -16.33 -12.99 -2.47
C ARG A 117 -15.91 -14.19 -1.61
N LYS A 118 -15.24 -13.94 -0.49
CA LYS A 118 -14.62 -14.97 0.36
C LYS A 118 -14.95 -14.72 1.83
N SER A 119 -13.96 -14.48 2.68
CA SER A 119 -14.14 -14.31 4.13
C SER A 119 -13.12 -13.32 4.67
N THR A 120 -13.35 -12.85 5.91
CA THR A 120 -12.39 -11.98 6.62
C THR A 120 -11.11 -12.76 6.94
N SER A 121 -11.21 -14.07 7.21
CA SER A 121 -10.02 -14.91 7.42
C SER A 121 -9.12 -14.98 6.19
N THR A 122 -9.69 -14.98 4.98
CA THR A 122 -8.90 -14.91 3.74
C THR A 122 -8.15 -13.59 3.64
N THR A 123 -8.79 -12.46 3.95
CA THR A 123 -8.11 -11.16 3.89
C THR A 123 -7.06 -11.00 4.99
N ILE A 124 -7.32 -11.52 6.20
CA ILE A 124 -6.33 -11.63 7.29
C ILE A 124 -5.07 -12.32 6.80
N LEU A 125 -5.18 -13.50 6.19
CA LEU A 125 -4.00 -14.23 5.71
C LEU A 125 -3.23 -13.43 4.65
N ILE A 126 -3.93 -12.86 3.67
CA ILE A 126 -3.28 -12.07 2.60
C ILE A 126 -2.55 -10.86 3.19
N HIS A 127 -3.19 -10.13 4.11
CA HIS A 127 -2.61 -8.96 4.76
C HIS A 127 -1.36 -9.33 5.56
N ILE A 128 -1.44 -10.39 6.39
CA ILE A 128 -0.27 -10.89 7.14
C ILE A 128 0.90 -11.23 6.21
N PHE A 129 0.65 -11.92 5.09
CA PHE A 129 1.70 -12.26 4.14
C PHE A 129 2.28 -11.02 3.45
N TYR A 130 1.44 -10.04 3.11
CA TYR A 130 1.89 -8.78 2.54
C TYR A 130 2.84 -8.04 3.49
N ASP A 131 2.45 -7.89 4.76
CA ASP A 131 3.25 -7.21 5.78
C ASP A 131 4.59 -7.92 6.02
N ILE A 132 4.58 -9.25 6.13
CA ILE A 132 5.80 -10.04 6.31
C ILE A 132 6.76 -9.80 5.14
N LEU A 133 6.26 -9.86 3.90
CA LEU A 133 7.10 -9.66 2.72
C LEU A 133 7.63 -8.22 2.66
N SER A 134 6.79 -7.23 2.92
CA SER A 134 7.17 -5.81 2.89
C SER A 134 8.16 -5.43 4.01
N LEU A 135 8.12 -6.13 5.15
CA LEU A 135 9.02 -5.87 6.28
C LEU A 135 10.29 -6.74 6.26
N ILE A 136 10.37 -7.77 5.42
CA ILE A 136 11.59 -8.58 5.27
C ILE A 136 12.44 -8.07 4.11
N PHE A 137 11.80 -7.77 2.98
CA PHE A 137 12.47 -7.23 1.80
C PHE A 137 12.50 -5.70 1.82
#